data_AF-A0A0A8EWJ8-F1
#
_entry.id   AF-A0A0A8EWJ8-F1
#
_cell.length_a   1.000
_cell.length_b   1.000
_cell.length_c   1.000
_cell.angle_alpha   90.00
_cell.angle_beta   90.00
_cell.angle_gamma   90.00
#
_symmetry.space_group_name_H-M   'P 1'
#
loop_
_entity.id
_entity.type
_entity.pdbx_description
1 polymer ?
#
loop_
_entity_poly.entity_id
_entity_poly.type
_entity_poly.pdbx_seq_one_letter_code
_entity_poly.pdbx_strand_id
1 'polypeptide(L)'
;MSRKNYRLTATWPTPAPRVQFQTSDRKRLYSKARTWAGEGAVVVIEKARGARWLPDTTLDGPAMLAEQQHQAAEKEAAARRAGVEAELAARTARFVDNLLAEHHQAEHDRHARLMQAPPVPRRASGRLAAAHVVAGRGIR
;
A
#
# COMPACT_ATOMS: atom_id res chain seq x y z
N MET A 1 -33.08 -18.34 40.86
CA MET A 1 -32.67 -16.91 40.71
C MET A 1 -31.21 -16.84 40.33
N SER A 2 -30.87 -16.39 39.11
CA SER A 2 -29.48 -16.17 38.71
C SER A 2 -28.91 -14.99 39.52
N ARG A 3 -27.94 -15.25 40.40
CA ARG A 3 -27.28 -14.18 41.17
C ARG A 3 -26.50 -13.31 40.19
N LYS A 4 -26.75 -12.01 40.19
CA LYS A 4 -25.98 -11.04 39.39
C LYS A 4 -24.54 -11.05 39.92
N ASN A 5 -23.64 -11.63 39.14
CA ASN A 5 -22.26 -11.88 39.58
C ASN A 5 -21.29 -10.81 39.10
N TYR A 6 -21.72 -9.92 38.21
CA TYR A 6 -20.87 -8.90 37.63
C TYR A 6 -21.53 -7.52 37.70
N ARG A 7 -20.72 -6.53 38.07
CA ARG A 7 -21.04 -5.11 38.07
C ARG A 7 -20.06 -4.40 37.17
N LEU A 8 -20.55 -3.40 36.46
CA LEU A 8 -19.78 -2.59 35.55
C LEU A 8 -20.09 -1.13 35.85
N THR A 9 -19.04 -0.33 35.99
CA THR A 9 -19.09 1.12 36.16
C THR A 9 -18.41 1.76 34.98
N ALA A 10 -19.08 2.69 34.29
CA ALA A 10 -18.48 3.54 33.28
C ALA A 10 -18.45 5.00 33.75
N THR A 11 -17.33 5.66 33.45
CA THR A 11 -17.04 7.04 33.81
C THR A 11 -16.35 7.71 32.63
N TRP A 12 -16.91 8.81 32.12
CA TRP A 12 -16.31 9.61 31.07
C TRP A 12 -15.51 10.76 31.70
N PRO A 13 -14.41 11.20 31.07
CA PRO A 13 -13.57 12.29 31.58
C PRO A 13 -14.23 13.68 31.50
N THR A 14 -15.22 13.86 30.64
CA THR A 14 -16.09 15.05 30.55
C THR A 14 -17.30 14.94 31.48
N PRO A 15 -18.09 16.00 31.73
CA PRO A 15 -19.18 15.98 32.72
C PRO A 15 -20.37 15.17 32.21
N ALA A 16 -20.20 13.86 32.10
CA ALA A 16 -21.24 12.88 31.89
C ALA A 16 -21.46 12.11 33.18
N PRO A 17 -22.70 11.76 33.50
CA PRO A 17 -23.02 11.01 34.71
C PRO A 17 -22.38 9.63 34.66
N ARG A 18 -21.88 9.18 35.82
CA ARG A 18 -21.43 7.80 36.01
C ARG A 18 -22.59 6.84 35.73
N VAL A 19 -22.37 5.87 34.85
CA VAL A 19 -23.37 4.85 34.53
C VAL A 19 -22.96 3.52 35.15
N GLN A 20 -23.94 2.81 35.74
CA GLN A 20 -23.73 1.47 36.30
C GLN A 20 -24.61 0.43 35.59
N PHE A 21 -24.06 -0.76 35.39
CA PHE A 21 -24.77 -1.90 34.80
C PHE A 21 -24.42 -3.18 35.57
N GLN A 22 -25.41 -4.03 35.80
CA GLN A 22 -25.22 -5.29 36.52
C GLN A 22 -25.88 -6.44 35.77
N THR A 23 -25.18 -7.56 35.65
CA THR A 23 -25.69 -8.78 35.00
C THR A 23 -25.00 -10.02 35.56
N SER A 24 -25.60 -11.19 35.37
CA SER A 24 -24.94 -12.48 35.58
C SER A 24 -24.22 -12.99 34.33
N ASP A 25 -24.56 -12.46 33.15
CA ASP A 25 -23.96 -12.83 31.88
C ASP A 25 -22.65 -12.07 31.61
N ARG A 26 -21.54 -12.81 31.68
CA ARG A 26 -20.19 -12.29 31.42
C ARG A 26 -20.06 -11.77 29.99
N LYS A 27 -20.63 -12.44 28.98
CA LYS A 27 -20.46 -12.03 27.58
C LYS A 27 -21.13 -10.68 27.33
N ARG A 28 -22.38 -10.53 27.78
CA ARG A 28 -23.12 -9.27 27.67
C ARG A 28 -22.44 -8.13 28.42
N LEU A 29 -21.87 -8.40 29.59
CA LEU A 29 -21.13 -7.42 30.37
C LEU A 29 -19.90 -6.90 29.61
N TYR A 30 -19.03 -7.81 29.14
CA TYR A 30 -17.80 -7.44 28.44
C TYR A 30 -18.08 -6.80 27.07
N SER A 31 -19.15 -7.21 26.38
CA SER A 31 -19.59 -6.54 25.15
C SER A 31 -19.93 -5.08 25.43
N LYS A 32 -20.73 -4.81 26.48
CA LYS A 32 -21.12 -3.45 26.86
C LYS A 32 -19.94 -2.63 27.38
N ALA A 33 -19.01 -3.28 28.10
CA ALA A 33 -17.76 -2.68 28.54
C ALA A 33 -16.93 -2.15 27.38
N ARG A 34 -16.78 -2.96 26.32
CA ARG A 34 -16.03 -2.56 25.12
C ARG A 34 -16.72 -1.44 24.35
N THR A 35 -18.05 -1.46 24.26
CA THR A 35 -18.81 -0.37 23.65
C THR A 35 -18.55 0.95 24.37
N TRP A 36 -18.73 0.98 25.69
CA TRP A 36 -18.52 2.21 26.46
C TRP A 36 -17.05 2.64 26.51
N ALA A 37 -16.11 1.69 26.58
CA ALA A 37 -14.68 2.01 26.47
C ALA A 37 -14.34 2.59 25.08
N GLY A 38 -14.91 2.04 24.00
CA GLY A 38 -14.74 2.58 22.66
C GLY A 38 -15.33 3.99 22.48
N GLU A 39 -16.35 4.34 23.27
CA GLU A 39 -16.90 5.70 23.35
C GLU A 39 -16.06 6.65 24.23
N GLY A 40 -14.94 6.19 24.78
CA GLY A 40 -14.04 7.00 25.61
C GLY A 40 -14.32 6.94 27.11
N ALA A 41 -15.12 5.99 27.60
CA ALA A 41 -15.34 5.81 29.03
C ALA A 41 -14.21 4.99 29.68
N VAL A 42 -13.75 5.40 30.85
CA VAL A 42 -13.03 4.51 31.77
C VAL A 42 -14.04 3.54 32.36
N VAL A 43 -13.86 2.24 32.10
CA VAL A 43 -14.79 1.19 32.52
C VAL A 43 -14.12 0.28 33.55
N VAL A 44 -14.72 0.18 34.74
CA VAL A 44 -14.30 -0.75 35.80
C VAL A 44 -15.30 -1.90 35.88
N ILE A 45 -14.82 -3.12 35.71
CA ILE A 45 -15.57 -4.36 35.86
C ILE A 45 -15.26 -4.96 37.22
N GLU A 46 -16.30 -5.31 37.96
CA GLU A 46 -16.20 -5.93 39.27
C GLU A 46 -17.00 -7.25 39.31
N LYS A 47 -16.50 -8.22 40.04
CA LYS A 47 -17.12 -9.54 40.23
C LYS A 47 -17.52 -9.73 41.69
N ALA A 48 -18.72 -10.26 41.90
CA ALA A 48 -19.21 -10.60 43.24
C ALA A 48 -18.43 -11.81 43.80
N ARG A 49 -17.93 -11.66 45.03
CA ARG A 49 -17.28 -12.68 45.84
C ARG A 49 -17.90 -12.64 47.24
N GLY A 50 -18.89 -13.48 47.48
CA GLY A 50 -19.71 -13.40 48.69
C GLY A 50 -20.47 -12.07 48.75
N ALA A 51 -20.29 -11.31 49.83
CA ALA A 51 -20.89 -9.99 50.01
C ALA A 51 -20.07 -8.82 49.42
N ARG A 52 -18.88 -9.09 48.87
CA ARG A 52 -17.96 -8.05 48.36
C ARG A 52 -17.92 -8.03 46.83
N TRP A 53 -17.73 -6.84 46.27
CA TRP A 53 -17.42 -6.64 44.86
C TRP A 53 -15.91 -6.44 44.75
N LEU A 54 -15.23 -7.28 43.97
CA LEU A 54 -13.79 -7.15 43.72
C LEU A 54 -13.57 -6.73 42.26
N PRO A 55 -12.63 -5.80 41.99
CA PRO A 55 -12.27 -5.44 40.62
C PRO A 55 -11.71 -6.67 39.90
N ASP A 56 -12.21 -6.91 38.69
CA ASP A 56 -11.82 -8.01 37.80
C ASP A 56 -10.98 -7.48 36.64
N THR A 57 -11.39 -6.36 36.04
CA THR A 57 -10.72 -5.75 34.88
C THR A 57 -11.07 -4.29 34.77
N THR A 58 -10.13 -3.46 34.30
CA THR A 58 -10.36 -2.06 33.96
C THR A 58 -10.01 -1.82 32.50
N LEU A 59 -10.85 -1.10 31.78
CA LEU A 59 -10.61 -0.64 30.42
C LEU A 59 -10.43 0.87 30.43
N ASP A 60 -9.34 1.31 29.82
CA ASP A 60 -9.04 2.74 29.63
C ASP A 60 -9.62 3.19 28.28
N GLY A 61 -10.88 3.62 28.28
CA GLY A 61 -11.54 4.09 27.07
C GLY A 61 -10.86 5.29 26.41
N PRO A 62 -10.40 6.32 27.15
CA PRO A 62 -9.64 7.42 26.56
C PRO A 62 -8.40 6.97 25.79
N ALA A 63 -7.61 6.05 26.35
CA ALA A 63 -6.45 5.48 25.66
C ALA A 63 -6.87 4.71 24.39
N MET A 64 -7.92 3.88 24.49
CA MET A 64 -8.45 3.14 23.34
C MET A 64 -8.96 4.06 22.22
N LEU A 65 -9.61 5.16 22.58
CA LEU A 65 -10.16 6.13 21.62
C LEU A 65 -9.02 6.92 20.94
N ALA A 66 -7.99 7.31 21.70
CA ALA A 66 -6.80 7.94 21.15
C ALA A 66 -6.06 7.04 20.14
N GLU A 67 -5.93 5.74 20.46
CA GLU A 67 -5.33 4.77 19.53
C GLU A 67 -6.17 4.58 18.26
N GLN A 68 -7.49 4.51 18.37
CA GLN A 68 -8.38 4.42 17.21
C GLN A 68 -8.27 5.65 16.31
N GLN A 69 -8.21 6.84 16.89
CA GLN A 69 -8.02 8.09 16.15
C GLN A 69 -6.66 8.11 15.44
N HIS A 70 -5.60 7.68 16.13
CA HIS A 70 -4.27 7.57 15.53
C HIS A 70 -4.27 6.63 14.33
N GLN A 71 -4.83 5.43 14.48
CA GLN A 71 -4.94 4.45 13.40
C GLN A 71 -5.78 4.98 12.22
N ALA A 72 -6.84 5.74 12.49
CA ALA A 72 -7.64 6.37 11.44
C ALA A 72 -6.82 7.43 10.68
N ALA A 73 -6.07 8.27 11.39
CA ALA A 73 -5.20 9.27 10.78
C ALA A 73 -4.06 8.64 9.97
N GLU A 74 -3.47 7.54 10.46
CA GLU A 74 -2.44 6.79 9.73
C GLU A 74 -3.00 6.16 8.44
N LYS A 75 -4.21 5.59 8.48
CA LYS A 75 -4.86 5.05 7.28
C LYS A 75 -5.13 6.13 6.25
N GLU A 76 -5.60 7.30 6.68
CA GLU A 76 -5.81 8.44 5.80
C GLU A 76 -4.48 8.95 5.20
N ALA A 77 -3.43 9.04 6.01
CA ALA A 77 -2.09 9.41 5.54
C ALA A 77 -1.54 8.38 4.54
N ALA A 78 -1.72 7.07 4.80
CA ALA A 78 -1.33 6.00 3.90
C ALA A 78 -2.12 6.06 2.57
N ALA A 79 -3.42 6.31 2.63
CA ALA A 79 -4.26 6.47 1.43
C ALA A 79 -3.80 7.66 0.57
N ARG A 80 -3.47 8.79 1.21
CA ARG A 80 -2.91 9.97 0.52
C ARG A 80 -1.57 9.66 -0.14
N ARG A 81 -0.66 9.00 0.56
CA ARG A 81 0.64 8.58 0.00
C ARG A 81 0.48 7.66 -1.20
N ALA A 82 -0.38 6.64 -1.09
CA ALA A 82 -0.66 5.71 -2.18
C ALA A 82 -1.24 6.43 -3.41
N GLY A 83 -2.10 7.43 -3.22
CA GLY A 83 -2.62 8.25 -4.31
C GLY A 83 -1.53 9.03 -5.05
N VAL A 84 -0.64 9.69 -4.31
CA VAL A 84 0.49 10.44 -4.89
C VAL A 84 1.46 9.50 -5.61
N GLU A 85 1.78 8.35 -5.02
CA GLU A 85 2.65 7.35 -5.63
C GLU A 85 2.05 6.79 -6.93
N ALA A 86 0.74 6.53 -6.95
CA ALA A 86 0.04 6.08 -8.16
C ALA A 86 0.05 7.14 -9.27
N GLU A 87 -0.15 8.41 -8.92
CA GLU A 87 -0.08 9.51 -9.90
C GLU A 87 1.34 9.66 -10.46
N LEU A 88 2.35 9.60 -9.60
CA LEU A 88 3.76 9.67 -10.00
C LEU A 88 4.13 8.48 -10.90
N ALA A 89 3.68 7.27 -10.57
CA ALA A 89 3.89 6.07 -11.38
C ALA A 89 3.24 6.20 -12.77
N ALA A 90 2.00 6.72 -12.85
CA ALA A 90 1.33 6.95 -14.12
C ALA A 90 2.05 8.02 -14.97
N ARG A 91 2.51 9.10 -14.34
CA ARG A 91 3.24 10.17 -15.04
C ARG A 91 4.60 9.70 -15.55
N THR A 92 5.33 8.92 -14.74
CA THR A 92 6.63 8.36 -15.12
C THR A 92 6.49 7.33 -16.24
N ALA A 93 5.47 6.47 -16.21
CA ALA A 93 5.19 5.54 -17.30
C ALA A 93 4.97 6.28 -18.64
N ARG A 94 4.09 7.29 -18.65
CA ARG A 94 3.85 8.11 -19.86
C ARG A 94 5.10 8.80 -20.36
N PHE A 95 5.93 9.31 -19.45
CA PHE A 95 7.18 9.95 -19.82
C PHE A 95 8.15 8.96 -20.50
N VAL A 96 8.29 7.77 -19.94
CA VAL A 96 9.15 6.72 -20.52
C VAL A 96 8.61 6.27 -21.89
N ASP A 97 7.30 6.06 -22.01
CA ASP A 97 6.68 5.66 -23.27
C ASP A 97 6.94 6.69 -24.38
N ASN A 98 6.77 7.98 -24.08
CA ASN A 98 7.07 9.05 -25.03
C ASN A 98 8.54 9.06 -25.44
N LEU A 99 9.45 8.93 -24.47
CA LEU A 99 10.88 8.95 -24.73
C LEU A 99 11.33 7.76 -25.59
N LEU A 100 10.76 6.58 -25.37
CA LEU A 100 11.00 5.40 -26.20
C LEU A 100 10.44 5.59 -27.61
N ALA A 101 9.23 6.15 -27.75
CA ALA A 101 8.63 6.43 -29.05
C ALA A 101 9.48 7.43 -29.86
N GLU A 102 9.95 8.51 -29.23
CA GLU A 102 10.85 9.49 -29.85
C GLU A 102 12.17 8.85 -30.30
N HIS A 103 12.78 8.01 -29.44
CA HIS A 103 14.01 7.29 -29.79
C HIS A 103 13.81 6.35 -30.98
N HIS A 104 12.70 5.60 -30.99
CA HIS A 104 12.38 4.69 -32.10
C HIS A 104 12.18 5.45 -33.41
N GLN A 105 11.49 6.59 -33.37
CA GLN A 105 11.30 7.43 -34.55
C GLN A 105 12.64 7.97 -35.08
N ALA A 106 13.52 8.45 -34.20
CA ALA A 106 14.84 8.95 -34.58
C ALA A 106 15.71 7.86 -35.23
N GLU A 107 15.68 6.63 -34.70
CA GLU A 107 16.38 5.47 -35.29
C GLU A 107 15.79 5.08 -36.65
N HIS A 108 14.46 5.11 -36.79
CA HIS A 108 13.80 4.89 -38.08
C HIS A 108 14.22 5.93 -39.12
N ASP A 109 14.21 7.22 -38.77
CA ASP A 109 14.61 8.32 -39.65
C ASP A 109 16.09 8.21 -40.05
N ARG A 110 16.95 7.85 -39.08
CA ARG A 110 18.38 7.60 -39.32
C ARG A 110 18.59 6.45 -40.31
N HIS A 111 17.87 5.35 -40.13
CA HIS A 111 17.96 4.20 -41.02
C HIS A 111 17.44 4.56 -42.42
N ALA A 112 16.33 5.30 -42.53
CA ALA A 112 15.81 5.77 -43.81
C ALA A 112 16.85 6.62 -44.57
N ARG A 113 17.57 7.52 -43.87
CA ARG A 113 18.65 8.31 -44.46
C ARG A 113 19.82 7.46 -44.96
N LEU A 114 20.19 6.39 -44.24
CA LEU A 114 21.25 5.48 -44.67
C LEU A 114 20.86 4.72 -45.95
N MET A 115 19.60 4.31 -46.10
CA MET A 115 19.13 3.59 -47.30
C MET A 115 19.01 4.51 -48.53
N GLN A 116 18.80 5.81 -48.32
CA GLN A 116 18.74 6.82 -49.38
C GLN A 116 20.11 7.41 -49.75
N ALA A 117 21.14 7.16 -48.93
CA ALA A 117 22.46 7.71 -49.17
C ALA A 117 23.07 7.11 -50.46
N PRO A 118 23.46 7.93 -51.44
CA PRO A 118 24.13 7.43 -52.63
C PRO A 118 25.43 6.74 -52.21
N PRO A 119 25.83 5.64 -52.88
CA PRO A 119 27.05 4.93 -52.54
C PRO A 119 28.23 5.90 -52.60
N VAL A 120 28.98 6.01 -51.50
CA VAL A 120 30.18 6.84 -51.47
C VAL A 120 31.17 6.26 -52.48
N PRO A 121 31.55 7.02 -53.54
CA PRO A 121 32.53 6.54 -54.50
C PRO A 121 33.84 6.31 -53.76
N ARG A 122 34.21 5.04 -53.57
CA ARG A 122 35.52 4.69 -53.07
C ARG A 122 36.53 5.12 -54.13
N ARG A 123 37.46 6.02 -53.78
CA ARG A 123 38.63 6.27 -54.64
C ARG A 123 39.28 4.91 -54.86
N ALA A 124 39.34 4.48 -56.13
CA ALA A 124 40.01 3.26 -56.51
C ALA A 124 41.54 3.44 -56.37
N SER A 125 42.04 3.47 -55.14
CA SER A 125 43.47 3.32 -54.86
C SER A 125 43.74 1.84 -54.58
N GLY A 126 43.73 1.04 -55.65
CA GLY A 126 43.96 -0.40 -55.55
C GLY A 126 43.80 -1.07 -56.91
N ARG A 127 44.92 -1.54 -57.47
CA ARG A 127 45.02 -2.30 -58.72
C ARG A 127 44.10 -3.52 -58.64
N LEU A 128 43.05 -3.58 -59.47
CA LEU A 128 42.25 -4.80 -59.65
C LEU A 128 43.11 -5.81 -60.42
N ALA A 129 43.75 -6.74 -59.71
CA ALA A 129 44.31 -7.93 -60.33
C ALA A 129 43.16 -8.87 -60.66
N ALA A 130 42.72 -8.89 -61.92
CA ALA A 130 41.82 -9.91 -62.42
C ALA A 130 42.55 -11.27 -62.35
N ALA A 131 42.13 -12.14 -61.45
CA ALA A 131 42.59 -13.52 -61.43
C ALA A 131 41.93 -14.27 -62.60
N HIS A 132 42.63 -14.40 -63.72
CA HIS A 132 42.28 -15.35 -64.77
C HIS A 132 42.43 -16.77 -64.21
N VAL A 133 41.31 -17.43 -63.88
CA VAL A 133 41.30 -18.88 -63.65
C VAL A 133 41.22 -19.55 -65.02
N VAL A 134 42.37 -19.96 -65.55
CA VAL A 134 42.44 -20.87 -66.69
C VAL A 134 42.08 -22.27 -66.16
N ALA A 135 40.84 -22.69 -66.34
CA ALA A 135 40.44 -24.07 -66.14
C ALA A 135 40.92 -24.92 -67.32
N GLY A 136 42.16 -25.40 -67.23
CA GLY A 136 42.64 -26.47 -68.10
C GLY A 136 42.11 -27.82 -67.61
N ARG A 137 41.25 -28.48 -68.40
CA ARG A 137 41.27 -29.94 -68.53
C ARG A 137 40.51 -30.38 -69.77
N GLY A 138 41.22 -31.08 -70.67
CA GLY A 138 40.69 -31.56 -71.95
C GLY A 138 39.69 -32.70 -71.81
N ILE A 139 38.97 -32.94 -72.90
CA ILE A 139 38.20 -34.16 -73.13
C ILE A 139 38.52 -34.60 -74.56
N ARG A 140 38.93 -35.87 -74.67
CA ARG A 140 39.14 -36.62 -75.91
C ARG A 140 37.83 -36.89 -76.61
#